data_AF-A0A1Z4RRV6-F1
#
_entry.id   AF-A0A1Z4RRV6-F1
#
_cell.length_a   1.000
_cell.length_b   1.000
_cell.length_c   1.000
_cell.angle_alpha   90.00
_cell.angle_beta   90.00
_cell.angle_gamma   90.00
#
_symmetry.space_group_name_H-M   'P 1'
#
loop_
_entity.id
_entity.type
_entity.pdbx_description
1 polymer ?
#
loop_
_entity_poly.entity_id
_entity_poly.type
_entity_poly.pdbx_seq_one_letter_code
_entity_poly.pdbx_strand_id
1 'polypeptide(L)'
;MTIMIGSSKGYPTKWSNYCEYYCNNQTELSGFVGEHGNINRFAARFRAANCFKEVCFDGYSEVTNNGYSALCRVMLTWSAFETFMIITGIQQNNLREILDARRANDILNQIRAIDRESRFYNFIYKRVNSIHKSELNNYLNQDPCNITYLASAIRHIFAHGWLSPNANQVNPNIVVEICDLLHQFLLSFMDIEFSTYLDKALKEFTRSE
;
A
#
# COMPACT_ATOMS: atom_id res chain seq x y z
N MET A 1 -7.50 16.09 21.80
CA MET A 1 -6.64 15.79 20.63
C MET A 1 -7.09 16.74 19.53
N THR A 2 -6.32 17.78 19.24
CA THR A 2 -6.71 18.84 18.31
C THR A 2 -6.77 18.29 16.90
N ILE A 3 -7.97 18.29 16.30
CA ILE A 3 -8.14 18.00 14.88
C ILE A 3 -7.44 19.13 14.13
N MET A 4 -6.25 18.84 13.62
CA MET A 4 -5.52 19.77 12.77
C MET A 4 -6.36 19.93 11.50
N ILE A 5 -7.11 21.03 11.41
CA ILE A 5 -7.66 21.59 10.16
C ILE A 5 -6.48 22.15 9.33
N GLY A 6 -5.41 21.37 9.23
CA GLY A 6 -4.13 21.75 8.65
C GLY A 6 -3.95 20.96 7.37
N SER A 7 -3.96 21.66 6.24
CA SER A 7 -3.53 21.19 4.92
C SER A 7 -3.92 19.73 4.59
N SER A 8 -4.95 19.56 3.76
CA SER A 8 -5.30 18.27 3.12
C SER A 8 -4.16 17.65 2.31
N LYS A 9 -3.05 18.38 2.08
CA LYS A 9 -1.89 17.90 1.34
C LYS A 9 -1.34 16.58 1.91
N GLY A 10 -1.38 15.56 1.06
CA GLY A 10 -0.83 14.24 1.35
C GLY A 10 -1.81 13.28 2.02
N TYR A 11 -2.93 13.76 2.55
CA TYR A 11 -3.98 12.90 3.10
C TYR A 11 -4.85 12.27 2.01
N PRO A 12 -5.69 11.27 2.34
CA PRO A 12 -6.75 10.82 1.43
C PRO A 12 -7.62 11.99 0.96
N THR A 13 -8.09 11.92 -0.28
CA THR A 13 -8.84 12.98 -0.98
C THR A 13 -10.03 13.48 -0.17
N LYS A 14 -10.81 12.57 0.44
CA LYS A 14 -11.98 12.92 1.26
C LYS A 14 -11.70 12.99 2.76
N TRP A 15 -10.43 13.14 3.16
CA TRP A 15 -10.07 13.24 4.58
C TRP A 15 -10.75 14.41 5.30
N SER A 16 -10.82 15.58 4.65
CA SER A 16 -11.51 16.75 5.21
C SER A 16 -12.99 16.48 5.50
N ASN A 17 -13.68 15.77 4.60
CA ASN A 17 -15.08 15.42 4.76
C ASN A 17 -15.28 14.47 5.97
N TYR A 18 -14.36 13.51 6.15
CA TYR A 18 -14.37 12.65 7.32
C TYR A 18 -14.16 13.45 8.61
N CYS A 19 -13.18 14.36 8.64
CA CYS A 19 -12.93 15.21 9.80
C CYS A 19 -14.14 16.08 10.15
N GLU A 20 -14.75 16.72 9.15
CA GLU A 20 -15.94 17.55 9.33
C GLU A 20 -17.11 16.75 9.90
N TYR A 21 -17.40 15.58 9.34
CA TYR A 21 -18.43 14.68 9.86
C TYR A 21 -18.18 14.33 11.33
N TYR A 22 -16.95 13.90 11.66
CA TYR A 22 -16.62 13.47 13.01
C TYR A 22 -16.67 14.63 14.02
N CYS A 23 -16.21 15.83 13.63
CA CYS A 23 -16.32 17.04 14.45
C CYS A 23 -17.78 17.36 14.83
N ASN A 24 -18.70 17.24 13.86
CA ASN A 24 -20.09 17.65 14.03
C ASN A 24 -20.92 16.62 14.79
N ASN A 25 -20.64 15.33 14.59
CA ASN A 25 -21.48 14.25 15.12
C ASN A 25 -20.86 13.54 16.34
N GLN A 26 -19.53 13.57 16.49
CA GLN A 26 -18.79 12.82 17.52
C GLN A 26 -19.09 11.31 17.55
N THR A 27 -19.63 10.77 16.46
CA THR A 27 -20.01 9.36 16.31
C THR A 27 -19.14 8.66 15.28
N GLU A 28 -19.03 7.34 15.43
CA GLU A 28 -18.35 6.49 14.46
C GLU A 28 -19.25 6.25 13.25
N LEU A 29 -18.66 6.28 12.04
CA LEU A 29 -19.37 5.97 10.80
C LEU A 29 -19.52 4.45 10.65
N SER A 30 -20.74 3.98 10.36
CA SER A 30 -21.07 2.57 10.12
C SER A 30 -20.19 1.91 9.04
N GLY A 31 -19.64 2.69 8.12
CA GLY A 31 -18.80 2.19 7.03
C GLY A 31 -17.36 1.82 7.41
N PHE A 32 -16.88 2.17 8.61
CA PHE A 32 -15.54 1.79 9.07
C PHE A 32 -15.62 0.87 10.27
N VAL A 33 -14.71 -0.11 10.32
CA VAL A 33 -14.56 -1.04 11.43
C VAL A 33 -13.54 -0.48 12.41
N GLY A 34 -13.97 -0.23 13.64
CA GLY A 34 -13.11 0.12 14.75
C GLY A 34 -12.97 1.62 15.02
N GLU A 35 -12.24 1.92 16.08
CA GLU A 35 -12.27 3.23 16.72
C GLU A 35 -11.69 4.36 15.85
N HIS A 36 -12.16 5.58 16.08
CA HIS A 36 -11.62 6.81 15.46
C HIS A 36 -10.07 6.89 15.47
N GLY A 37 -9.44 6.38 16.52
CA GLY A 37 -7.98 6.30 16.63
C GLY A 37 -7.31 5.48 15.51
N ASN A 38 -7.93 4.39 15.06
CA ASN A 38 -7.41 3.58 13.95
C ASN A 38 -7.55 4.32 12.60
N ILE A 39 -8.64 5.05 12.40
CA ILE A 39 -8.88 5.83 11.18
C ILE A 39 -7.86 6.99 11.08
N ASN A 40 -7.61 7.69 12.18
CA ASN A 40 -6.53 8.69 12.26
C ASN A 40 -5.15 8.08 11.98
N ARG A 41 -4.89 6.87 12.49
CA ARG A 41 -3.62 6.16 12.26
C ARG A 41 -3.45 5.79 10.78
N PHE A 42 -4.52 5.39 10.10
CA PHE A 42 -4.53 5.16 8.66
C PHE A 42 -4.16 6.46 7.93
N ALA A 43 -4.87 7.56 8.20
CA ALA A 43 -4.63 8.84 7.53
C ALA A 43 -3.20 9.37 7.73
N ALA A 44 -2.66 9.24 8.94
CA ALA A 44 -1.27 9.61 9.24
C ALA A 44 -0.26 8.78 8.45
N ARG A 45 -0.46 7.45 8.35
CA ARG A 45 0.42 6.56 7.60
C ARG A 45 0.29 6.73 6.09
N PHE A 46 -0.93 6.91 5.60
CA PHE A 46 -1.19 7.25 4.21
C PHE A 46 -0.42 8.50 3.82
N ARG A 47 -0.52 9.57 4.65
CA ARG A 47 0.22 10.80 4.43
C ARG A 47 1.74 10.60 4.50
N ALA A 48 2.23 9.81 5.45
CA ALA A 48 3.65 9.50 5.52
C ALA A 48 4.15 8.83 4.24
N ALA A 49 3.41 7.85 3.71
CA ALA A 49 3.73 7.19 2.45
C ALA A 49 3.65 8.15 1.26
N ASN A 50 2.56 8.92 1.13
CA ASN A 50 2.30 9.83 0.02
C ASN A 50 3.26 11.03 -0.03
N CYS A 51 3.74 11.49 1.14
CA CYS A 51 4.68 12.60 1.23
C CYS A 51 6.15 12.17 1.32
N PHE A 52 6.44 10.87 1.40
CA PHE A 52 7.81 10.38 1.45
C PHE A 52 8.52 10.70 0.13
N LYS A 53 9.70 11.33 0.22
CA LYS A 53 10.49 11.68 -0.95
C LYS A 53 11.58 10.64 -1.20
N GLU A 54 12.54 10.56 -0.29
CA GLU A 54 13.72 9.72 -0.42
C GLU A 54 14.41 9.52 0.93
N VAL A 55 15.30 8.53 0.96
CA VAL A 55 16.38 8.42 1.94
C VAL A 55 17.69 8.79 1.26
N CYS A 56 18.59 9.44 2.02
CA CYS A 56 19.92 9.80 1.55
C CYS A 56 20.96 9.18 2.48
N PHE A 57 21.84 8.36 1.92
CA PHE A 57 22.97 7.78 2.65
C PHE A 57 24.29 8.33 2.12
N ASP A 58 25.13 8.81 3.03
CA ASP A 58 26.46 9.31 2.71
C ASP A 58 27.34 8.18 2.15
N GLY A 59 28.06 8.47 1.07
CA GLY A 59 28.96 7.52 0.42
C GLY A 59 28.29 6.49 -0.49
N TYR A 60 26.96 6.51 -0.60
CA TYR A 60 26.22 5.61 -1.50
C TYR A 60 26.03 6.26 -2.87
N SER A 61 26.04 5.46 -3.93
CA SER A 61 25.68 5.94 -5.26
C SER A 61 24.21 6.35 -5.32
N GLU A 62 23.88 7.31 -6.20
CA GLU A 62 22.51 7.76 -6.42
C GLU A 62 21.56 6.60 -6.73
N VAL A 63 21.97 5.68 -7.60
CA VAL A 63 21.20 4.48 -7.95
C VAL A 63 20.90 3.61 -6.72
N THR A 64 21.85 3.48 -5.80
CA THR A 64 21.64 2.72 -4.56
C THR A 64 20.69 3.46 -3.61
N ASN A 65 20.85 4.78 -3.46
CA ASN A 65 19.95 5.63 -2.67
C ASN A 65 18.51 5.56 -3.20
N ASN A 66 18.33 5.60 -4.53
CA ASN A 66 17.03 5.47 -5.18
C ASN A 66 16.39 4.11 -4.88
N GLY A 67 17.17 3.03 -4.96
CA GLY A 67 16.67 1.71 -4.61
C GLY A 67 16.23 1.58 -3.16
N TYR A 68 16.99 2.11 -2.20
CA TYR A 68 16.56 2.11 -0.79
C TYR A 68 15.33 2.99 -0.58
N SER A 69 15.27 4.14 -1.26
CA SER A 69 14.10 5.02 -1.23
C SER A 69 12.84 4.30 -1.70
N ALA A 70 12.95 3.51 -2.77
CA ALA A 70 11.82 2.74 -3.30
C ALA A 70 11.38 1.61 -2.34
N LEU A 71 12.32 0.90 -1.73
CA LEU A 71 12.02 -0.10 -0.69
C LEU A 71 11.35 0.53 0.54
N CYS A 72 11.84 1.69 0.99
CA CYS A 72 11.22 2.48 2.06
C CYS A 72 9.81 2.94 1.68
N ARG A 73 9.57 3.37 0.43
CA ARG A 73 8.23 3.72 -0.07
C ARG A 73 7.26 2.55 0.07
N VAL A 74 7.64 1.35 -0.38
CA VAL A 74 6.78 0.16 -0.23
C VAL A 74 6.53 -0.18 1.23
N MET A 75 7.54 -0.07 2.10
CA MET A 75 7.38 -0.29 3.54
C MET A 75 6.34 0.65 4.17
N LEU A 76 6.42 1.96 3.87
CA LEU A 76 5.48 2.96 4.36
C LEU A 76 4.07 2.75 3.79
N THR A 77 3.96 2.50 2.48
CA THR A 77 2.70 2.20 1.81
C THR A 77 2.05 0.96 2.39
N TRP A 78 2.81 -0.11 2.63
CA TRP A 78 2.29 -1.33 3.24
C TRP A 78 1.77 -1.07 4.66
N SER A 79 2.48 -0.25 5.46
CA SER A 79 2.01 0.11 6.80
C SER A 79 0.67 0.87 6.77
N ALA A 80 0.49 1.76 5.79
CA ALA A 80 -0.80 2.41 5.54
C ALA A 80 -1.88 1.39 5.14
N PHE A 81 -1.53 0.47 4.22
CA PHE A 81 -2.41 -0.57 3.71
C PHE A 81 -2.90 -1.55 4.78
N GLU A 82 -2.04 -1.95 5.71
CA GLU A 82 -2.43 -2.77 6.86
C GLU A 82 -3.44 -2.04 7.74
N THR A 83 -3.24 -0.74 7.95
CA THR A 83 -4.18 0.05 8.75
C THR A 83 -5.50 0.23 7.99
N PHE A 84 -5.45 0.37 6.66
CA PHE A 84 -6.63 0.42 5.81
C PHE A 84 -7.47 -0.87 5.92
N MET A 85 -6.83 -2.04 5.84
CA MET A 85 -7.49 -3.34 6.03
C MET A 85 -8.15 -3.46 7.41
N ILE A 86 -7.47 -2.99 8.46
CA ILE A 86 -8.04 -2.94 9.83
C ILE A 86 -9.30 -2.08 9.87
N ILE A 87 -9.27 -0.85 9.33
CA ILE A 87 -10.41 0.08 9.41
C ILE A 87 -11.57 -0.29 8.47
N THR A 88 -11.37 -1.20 7.54
CA THR A 88 -12.42 -1.67 6.60
C THR A 88 -12.89 -3.09 6.91
N GLY A 89 -12.21 -3.80 7.83
CA GLY A 89 -12.45 -5.21 8.11
C GLY A 89 -12.07 -6.15 6.96
N ILE A 90 -11.42 -5.65 5.91
CA ILE A 90 -11.05 -6.47 4.75
C ILE A 90 -9.82 -7.32 5.10
N GLN A 91 -9.88 -8.61 4.78
CA GLN A 91 -8.74 -9.51 4.91
C GLN A 91 -7.94 -9.61 3.61
N GLN A 92 -6.62 -9.75 3.73
CA GLN A 92 -5.73 -9.76 2.58
C GLN A 92 -6.10 -10.84 1.55
N ASN A 93 -6.41 -12.05 2.00
CA ASN A 93 -6.80 -13.19 1.15
C ASN A 93 -8.11 -12.96 0.36
N ASN A 94 -8.93 -11.98 0.73
CA ASN A 94 -10.22 -11.70 0.10
C ASN A 94 -10.21 -10.44 -0.79
N LEU A 95 -9.03 -9.85 -1.02
CA LEU A 95 -8.92 -8.58 -1.75
C LEU A 95 -8.90 -8.71 -3.27
N ARG A 96 -8.66 -9.91 -3.82
CA ARG A 96 -8.33 -10.08 -5.25
C ARG A 96 -9.36 -9.42 -6.15
N GLU A 97 -10.65 -9.70 -5.96
CA GLU A 97 -11.72 -9.17 -6.81
C GLU A 97 -11.81 -7.64 -6.76
N ILE A 98 -11.62 -7.05 -5.57
CA ILE A 98 -11.65 -5.60 -5.38
C ILE A 98 -10.44 -4.96 -6.09
N LEU A 99 -9.26 -5.58 -5.97
CA LEU A 99 -8.03 -5.12 -6.62
C LEU A 99 -8.11 -5.24 -8.14
N ASP A 100 -8.67 -6.34 -8.65
CA ASP A 100 -8.85 -6.59 -10.08
C ASP A 100 -9.81 -5.58 -10.71
N ALA A 101 -10.90 -5.23 -10.00
CA ALA A 101 -11.80 -4.14 -10.40
C ALA A 101 -11.09 -2.77 -10.47
N ARG A 102 -9.91 -2.64 -9.83
CA ARG A 102 -9.02 -1.47 -9.89
C ARG A 102 -7.82 -1.68 -10.80
N ARG A 103 -7.87 -2.67 -11.71
CA ARG A 103 -6.84 -2.95 -12.72
C ARG A 103 -5.52 -3.48 -12.16
N ALA A 104 -5.54 -4.23 -11.04
CA ALA A 104 -4.35 -4.88 -10.50
C ALA A 104 -3.61 -5.74 -11.54
N ASN A 105 -4.33 -6.43 -12.42
CA ASN A 105 -3.75 -7.26 -13.49
C ASN A 105 -2.86 -6.46 -14.46
N ASP A 106 -3.18 -5.20 -14.75
CA ASP A 106 -2.35 -4.36 -15.62
C ASP A 106 -1.01 -4.01 -14.95
N ILE A 107 -1.04 -3.81 -13.63
CA ILE A 107 0.18 -3.57 -12.85
C ILE A 107 1.03 -4.83 -12.77
N LEU A 108 0.41 -6.00 -12.55
CA LEU A 108 1.12 -7.28 -12.53
C LEU A 108 1.83 -7.54 -13.88
N ASN A 109 1.16 -7.27 -15.00
CA ASN A 109 1.77 -7.41 -16.33
C ASN A 109 2.96 -6.46 -16.53
N GLN A 110 2.89 -5.23 -16.02
CA GLN A 110 4.02 -4.30 -16.06
C GLN A 110 5.21 -4.80 -15.23
N ILE A 111 4.96 -5.26 -13.99
CA ILE A 111 6.02 -5.79 -13.12
C ILE A 111 6.70 -7.01 -13.79
N ARG A 112 5.95 -7.88 -14.49
CA ARG A 112 6.51 -9.03 -15.24
C ARG A 112 7.41 -8.57 -16.38
N ALA A 113 6.99 -7.51 -17.09
CA ALA A 113 7.76 -6.95 -18.19
C ALA A 113 9.06 -6.26 -17.75
N ILE A 114 9.10 -5.77 -16.50
CA ILE A 114 10.27 -5.16 -15.86
C ILE A 114 11.25 -6.23 -15.35
N ASP A 115 10.78 -7.21 -14.58
CA ASP A 115 11.61 -8.31 -14.06
C ASP A 115 11.69 -9.50 -15.04
N ARG A 116 12.16 -9.26 -16.27
CA ARG A 116 12.14 -10.25 -17.37
C ARG A 116 12.84 -11.57 -17.03
N GLU A 117 13.92 -11.51 -16.25
CA GLU A 117 14.68 -12.67 -15.81
C GLU A 117 14.19 -13.25 -14.47
N SER A 118 13.10 -12.69 -13.93
CA SER A 118 12.54 -13.04 -12.62
C SER A 118 13.57 -12.99 -11.49
N ARG A 119 14.63 -12.18 -11.59
CA ARG A 119 15.74 -12.20 -10.62
C ARG A 119 15.31 -11.62 -9.29
N PHE A 120 14.56 -10.52 -9.33
CA PHE A 120 14.03 -9.87 -8.14
C PHE A 120 12.97 -10.74 -7.48
N TYR A 121 12.02 -11.23 -8.29
CA TYR A 121 11.00 -12.16 -7.86
C TYR A 121 11.60 -13.42 -7.21
N ASN A 122 12.56 -14.08 -7.87
CA ASN A 122 13.15 -15.32 -7.36
C ASN A 122 13.91 -15.10 -6.05
N PHE A 123 14.50 -13.92 -5.87
CA PHE A 123 15.14 -13.56 -4.60
C PHE A 123 14.12 -13.48 -3.46
N ILE A 124 12.98 -12.83 -3.72
CA ILE A 124 11.85 -12.70 -2.78
C ILE A 124 11.26 -14.08 -2.47
N TYR A 125 10.89 -14.83 -3.51
CA TYR A 125 10.24 -16.13 -3.41
C TYR A 125 10.97 -17.11 -2.49
N LYS A 126 12.30 -17.14 -2.55
CA LYS A 126 13.13 -18.02 -1.72
C LYS A 126 13.05 -17.72 -0.21
N ARG A 127 12.57 -16.55 0.19
CA ARG A 127 12.66 -16.02 1.56
C ARG A 127 11.31 -15.76 2.23
N VAL A 128 10.21 -16.13 1.59
CA VAL A 128 8.87 -16.02 2.17
C VAL A 128 8.31 -17.38 2.61
N ASN A 129 7.25 -17.34 3.41
CA ASN A 129 6.53 -18.53 3.86
C ASN A 129 5.71 -19.19 2.73
N SER A 130 5.15 -20.37 3.00
CA SER A 130 4.40 -21.16 2.00
C SER A 130 3.19 -20.43 1.42
N ILE A 131 2.46 -19.64 2.23
CA ILE A 131 1.30 -18.87 1.76
C ILE A 131 1.73 -17.84 0.72
N HIS A 132 2.78 -17.04 1.04
CA HIS A 132 3.32 -16.09 0.07
C HIS A 132 3.86 -16.80 -1.16
N LYS A 133 4.54 -17.94 -1.02
CA LYS A 133 5.02 -18.71 -2.18
C LYS A 133 3.89 -19.12 -3.11
N SER A 134 2.74 -19.54 -2.57
CA SER A 134 1.58 -19.91 -3.40
C SER A 134 1.09 -18.74 -4.24
N GLU A 135 0.89 -17.57 -3.62
CA GLU A 135 0.41 -16.37 -4.32
C GLU A 135 1.44 -15.81 -5.31
N LEU A 136 2.72 -15.87 -4.94
CA LEU A 136 3.80 -15.49 -5.82
C LEU A 136 3.94 -16.47 -7.01
N ASN A 137 3.71 -17.77 -6.82
CA ASN A 137 3.71 -18.71 -7.94
C ASN A 137 2.60 -18.40 -8.95
N ASN A 138 1.40 -18.04 -8.47
CA ASN A 138 0.33 -17.58 -9.36
C ASN A 138 0.79 -16.37 -10.19
N TYR A 139 1.56 -15.46 -9.58
CA TYR A 139 2.15 -14.35 -10.29
C TYR A 139 3.09 -14.77 -11.43
N LEU A 140 3.97 -15.76 -11.23
CA LEU A 140 4.83 -16.27 -12.31
C LEU A 140 4.06 -16.99 -13.41
N ASN A 141 3.08 -17.80 -13.02
CA ASN A 141 2.32 -18.64 -13.94
C ASN A 141 1.30 -17.87 -14.78
N GLN A 142 1.15 -16.55 -14.55
CA GLN A 142 0.08 -15.73 -15.11
C GLN A 142 -1.32 -16.15 -14.66
N ASP A 143 -1.40 -16.85 -13.53
CA ASP A 143 -2.65 -17.17 -12.87
C ASP A 143 -3.20 -15.95 -12.10
N PRO A 144 -4.50 -15.93 -11.79
CA PRO A 144 -5.08 -14.92 -10.91
C PRO A 144 -4.35 -14.88 -9.56
N CYS A 145 -3.81 -13.71 -9.21
CA CYS A 145 -3.04 -13.53 -7.98
C CYS A 145 -3.32 -12.18 -7.34
N ASN A 146 -3.10 -12.10 -6.04
CA ASN A 146 -3.28 -10.86 -5.32
C ASN A 146 -1.96 -10.09 -5.22
N ILE A 147 -1.86 -8.97 -5.95
CA ILE A 147 -0.69 -8.07 -6.00
C ILE A 147 -0.15 -7.64 -4.63
N THR A 148 -1.01 -7.60 -3.61
CA THR A 148 -0.61 -7.21 -2.24
C THR A 148 0.39 -8.19 -1.63
N TYR A 149 0.40 -9.47 -2.04
CA TYR A 149 1.38 -10.44 -1.54
C TYR A 149 2.80 -10.11 -1.97
N LEU A 150 2.99 -9.49 -3.13
CA LEU A 150 4.31 -9.01 -3.54
C LEU A 150 4.77 -7.84 -2.66
N ALA A 151 3.90 -6.87 -2.41
CA ALA A 151 4.20 -5.74 -1.52
C ALA A 151 4.49 -6.20 -0.07
N SER A 152 3.66 -7.12 0.46
CA SER A 152 3.85 -7.78 1.76
C SER A 152 5.20 -8.48 1.84
N ALA A 153 5.54 -9.27 0.81
CA ALA A 153 6.79 -10.00 0.74
C ALA A 153 8.02 -9.06 0.73
N ILE A 154 7.99 -8.00 -0.08
CA ILE A 154 9.03 -6.98 -0.13
C ILE A 154 9.21 -6.36 1.26
N ARG A 155 8.12 -5.89 1.88
CA ARG A 155 8.14 -5.30 3.22
C ARG A 155 8.72 -6.26 4.24
N HIS A 156 8.29 -7.53 4.22
CA HIS A 156 8.75 -8.55 5.16
C HIS A 156 10.25 -8.78 5.05
N ILE A 157 10.76 -9.04 3.85
CA ILE A 157 12.17 -9.38 3.63
C ILE A 157 13.07 -8.15 3.86
N PHE A 158 12.61 -6.96 3.46
CA PHE A 158 13.34 -5.70 3.69
C PHE A 158 13.44 -5.37 5.18
N ALA A 159 12.33 -5.45 5.92
CA ALA A 159 12.32 -5.17 7.36
C ALA A 159 13.22 -6.14 8.16
N HIS A 160 13.40 -7.37 7.67
CA HIS A 160 14.33 -8.33 8.26
C HIS A 160 15.79 -8.17 7.79
N GLY A 161 16.09 -7.17 6.96
CA GLY A 161 17.46 -6.85 6.52
C GLY A 161 18.01 -7.76 5.41
N TRP A 162 17.17 -8.63 4.83
CA TRP A 162 17.62 -9.56 3.78
C TRP A 162 17.59 -8.93 2.39
N LEU A 163 16.72 -7.94 2.16
CA LEU A 163 16.58 -7.28 0.86
C LEU A 163 17.38 -5.98 0.82
N SER A 164 18.17 -5.82 -0.23
CA SER A 164 18.84 -4.57 -0.58
C SER A 164 18.61 -4.28 -2.07
N PRO A 165 18.85 -3.05 -2.54
CA PRO A 165 18.61 -2.68 -3.95
C PRO A 165 19.36 -3.54 -4.97
N ASN A 166 20.53 -4.06 -4.60
CA ASN A 166 21.40 -4.87 -5.45
C ASN A 166 21.31 -6.37 -5.13
N ALA A 167 20.32 -6.80 -4.32
CA ALA A 167 20.19 -8.18 -3.91
C ALA A 167 20.12 -9.12 -5.13
N ASN A 168 20.81 -10.25 -5.07
CA ASN A 168 20.86 -11.23 -6.17
C ASN A 168 21.37 -10.68 -7.52
N GLN A 169 22.24 -9.66 -7.49
CA GLN A 169 22.72 -8.99 -8.71
C GLN A 169 21.58 -8.40 -9.56
N VAL A 170 20.46 -8.07 -8.93
CA VAL A 170 19.37 -7.33 -9.56
C VAL A 170 19.86 -5.90 -9.80
N ASN A 171 19.55 -5.34 -10.97
CA ASN A 171 19.76 -3.93 -11.23
C ASN A 171 18.83 -3.11 -10.33
N PRO A 172 19.31 -2.18 -9.48
CA PRO A 172 18.46 -1.37 -8.61
C PRO A 172 17.33 -0.65 -9.31
N ASN A 173 17.49 -0.28 -10.58
CA ASN A 173 16.41 0.37 -11.35
C ASN A 173 15.17 -0.53 -11.48
N ILE A 174 15.37 -1.85 -11.63
CA ILE A 174 14.27 -2.84 -11.61
C ILE A 174 13.54 -2.78 -10.27
N VAL A 175 14.28 -2.71 -9.16
CA VAL A 175 13.70 -2.59 -7.81
C VAL A 175 12.90 -1.30 -7.67
N VAL A 176 13.46 -0.17 -8.16
CA VAL A 176 12.80 1.14 -8.15
C VAL A 176 11.48 1.08 -8.91
N GLU A 177 11.50 0.66 -10.17
CA GLU A 177 10.32 0.62 -11.03
C GLU A 177 9.20 -0.26 -10.45
N ILE A 178 9.54 -1.45 -9.94
CA ILE A 178 8.56 -2.36 -9.32
C ILE A 178 7.98 -1.77 -8.03
N CYS A 179 8.83 -1.22 -7.17
CA CYS A 179 8.40 -0.64 -5.91
C CYS A 179 7.53 0.60 -6.13
N ASP A 180 7.86 1.43 -7.11
CA ASP A 180 7.08 2.62 -7.44
C ASP A 180 5.72 2.25 -8.05
N LEU A 181 5.63 1.22 -8.89
CA LEU A 181 4.36 0.67 -9.38
C LEU A 181 3.46 0.20 -8.24
N LEU A 182 4.02 -0.59 -7.30
CA LEU A 182 3.28 -1.07 -6.12
C LEU A 182 2.82 0.08 -5.23
N HIS A 183 3.72 1.05 -4.98
CA HIS A 183 3.45 2.22 -4.17
C HIS A 183 2.29 3.05 -4.73
N GLN A 184 2.36 3.41 -6.01
CA GLN A 184 1.34 4.23 -6.68
C GLN A 184 -0.01 3.52 -6.74
N PHE A 185 0.00 2.23 -7.11
CA PHE A 185 -1.23 1.43 -7.17
C PHE A 185 -1.91 1.33 -5.81
N LEU A 186 -1.19 0.97 -4.75
CA LEU A 186 -1.77 0.78 -3.43
C LEU A 186 -2.24 2.10 -2.79
N LEU A 187 -1.52 3.21 -2.99
CA LEU A 187 -1.98 4.53 -2.53
C LEU A 187 -3.27 4.94 -3.25
N SER A 188 -3.32 4.81 -4.57
CA SER A 188 -4.51 5.11 -5.36
C SER A 188 -5.69 4.24 -4.94
N PHE A 189 -5.46 2.94 -4.77
CA PHE A 189 -6.47 1.99 -4.27
C PHE A 189 -7.04 2.43 -2.92
N MET A 190 -6.18 2.70 -1.92
CA MET A 190 -6.62 3.12 -0.59
C MET A 190 -7.42 4.42 -0.64
N ASP A 191 -7.01 5.38 -1.47
CA ASP A 191 -7.69 6.67 -1.59
C ASP A 191 -9.10 6.54 -2.17
N ILE A 192 -9.22 5.77 -3.26
CA ILE A 192 -10.49 5.49 -3.93
C ILE A 192 -11.43 4.71 -3.01
N GLU A 193 -10.94 3.65 -2.36
CA GLU A 193 -11.78 2.84 -1.50
C GLU A 193 -12.16 3.60 -0.23
N PHE A 194 -11.24 4.32 0.41
CA PHE A 194 -11.58 5.19 1.55
C PHE A 194 -12.70 6.16 1.21
N SER A 195 -12.61 6.81 0.04
CA SER A 195 -13.66 7.71 -0.45
C SER A 195 -14.99 6.99 -0.68
N THR A 196 -14.94 5.77 -1.23
CA THR A 196 -16.12 4.93 -1.49
C THR A 196 -16.81 4.51 -0.19
N TYR A 197 -16.04 4.10 0.82
CA TYR A 197 -16.56 3.74 2.14
C TYR A 197 -17.20 4.93 2.85
N LEU A 198 -16.55 6.09 2.81
CA LEU A 198 -17.08 7.32 3.38
C LEU A 198 -18.40 7.73 2.71
N ASP A 199 -18.47 7.70 1.38
CA ASP A 199 -19.68 8.06 0.63
C ASP A 199 -20.87 7.14 0.95
N LYS A 200 -20.62 5.84 1.13
CA LYS A 200 -21.66 4.89 1.53
C LYS A 200 -22.16 5.21 2.94
N ALA A 201 -21.24 5.41 3.88
CA ALA A 201 -21.60 5.69 5.28
C ALA A 201 -22.38 7.00 5.43
N LEU A 202 -21.98 8.06 4.72
CA LEU A 202 -22.71 9.33 4.72
C LEU A 202 -24.11 9.21 4.13
N LYS A 203 -24.29 8.43 3.05
CA LYS A 203 -25.61 8.18 2.46
C LYS A 203 -26.54 7.39 3.39
N GLU A 204 -26.01 6.44 4.14
CA GLU A 204 -26.76 5.67 5.13
C GLU A 204 -27.22 6.57 6.28
N PHE A 205 -26.33 7.44 6.77
CA PHE A 205 -26.63 8.39 7.85
C PHE A 205 -27.78 9.34 7.47
N THR A 206 -27.74 9.96 6.27
CA THR A 206 -28.80 10.87 5.81
C THR A 206 -30.15 10.18 5.60
N ARG A 207 -30.19 8.85 5.45
CA ARG A 207 -31.44 8.09 5.31
C ARG A 207 -32.05 7.66 6.65
N SER A 208 -31.25 7.71 7.73
CA SER A 208 -31.69 7.35 9.07
C SER A 208 -32.22 8.55 9.88
N GLU A 209 -32.03 9.77 9.38
CA GLU A 209 -32.64 11.02 9.90
C GLU A 209 -33.98 11.32 9.21
#